data_AF-A0A9P0AAZ3-F1
#
_entry.id   AF-A0A9P0AAZ3-F1
#
_cell.length_a   1.000
_cell.length_b   1.000
_cell.length_c   1.000
_cell.angle_alpha   90.00
_cell.angle_beta   90.00
_cell.angle_gamma   90.00
#
_symmetry.space_group_name_H-M   'P 1'
#
loop_
_entity.id
_entity.type
_entity.pdbx_description
1 polymer ?
#
loop_
_entity_poly.entity_id
_entity_poly.type
_entity_poly.pdbx_seq_one_letter_code
_entity_poly.pdbx_strand_id
1 'polypeptide(L)'
;MEPTAEFYFNLADREKKGFIVKRDMQRLLESESEVSFSPPQLESVFELMDKRGRGYVTLEEFTVIFENFCGLEAKQGLDSKSECRRLLQSIKDTNVIPRALPELEKITDCLLDSQFSAFTNVYQDVWERFLSILHQDLTLRLEQEEILERNMKLKERDSFNYVQSMMDEMESQIQTERKKIADEEQRKAQKATARLANELEEKERRLQLIGIKEHELKSQIAVIKGKNSSLSNLNEKLLRQKEQLEEEIAEERKRTEELLGQIGEYKQKLDEKRSEDQEINQVYHVNLPPLHSKLLLQAKGLAEQLRMLFALEAFLLSDKR
;
A
#
# COMPACT_ATOMS: atom_id res chain seq x y z
N MET A 1 10.61 7.88 -101.18
CA MET A 1 10.90 6.88 -100.14
C MET A 1 10.46 7.50 -98.83
N GLU A 2 9.61 6.83 -98.07
CA GLU A 2 9.20 7.32 -96.74
C GLU A 2 10.43 7.33 -95.83
N PRO A 3 10.66 8.41 -95.06
CA PRO A 3 11.84 8.48 -94.24
C PRO A 3 11.65 7.57 -93.02
N THR A 4 12.23 6.38 -93.09
CA THR A 4 12.15 5.36 -92.05
C THR A 4 12.96 5.77 -90.82
N ALA A 5 12.57 5.33 -89.62
CA ALA A 5 13.30 5.61 -88.38
C ALA A 5 14.81 5.28 -88.47
N GLU A 6 15.17 4.20 -89.18
CA GLU A 6 16.57 3.82 -89.45
C GLU A 6 17.35 4.86 -90.27
N PHE A 7 16.69 5.57 -91.19
CA PHE A 7 17.32 6.61 -92.01
C PHE A 7 17.73 7.81 -91.14
N TYR A 8 16.82 8.30 -90.29
CA TYR A 8 17.12 9.39 -89.36
C TYR A 8 18.13 8.98 -88.29
N PHE A 9 18.09 7.73 -87.84
CA PHE A 9 19.06 7.23 -86.86
C PHE A 9 20.49 7.19 -87.42
N ASN A 10 20.67 6.67 -88.64
CA ASN A 10 21.97 6.66 -89.31
C ASN A 10 22.49 8.07 -89.64
N LEU A 11 21.57 9.01 -89.88
CA LEU A 11 21.95 10.40 -90.12
C LEU A 11 22.46 11.08 -88.84
N ALA A 12 21.91 10.72 -87.67
CA ALA A 12 22.34 11.22 -86.37
C ALA A 12 23.68 10.63 -85.94
N ASP A 13 23.89 9.34 -86.18
CA ASP A 13 25.11 8.61 -85.81
C ASP A 13 26.18 8.64 -86.92
N ARG A 14 26.74 9.84 -87.18
CA ARG A 14 27.78 10.05 -88.21
C ARG A 14 29.06 9.22 -87.96
N GLU A 15 29.31 8.79 -86.74
CA GLU A 15 30.49 8.00 -86.35
C GLU A 15 30.22 6.48 -86.33
N LYS A 16 29.01 6.03 -86.71
CA LYS A 16 28.57 4.61 -86.72
C LYS A 16 28.84 3.89 -85.40
N LYS A 17 28.57 4.56 -84.29
CA LYS A 17 28.75 4.05 -82.93
C LYS A 17 27.65 3.08 -82.50
N GLY A 18 26.52 3.06 -83.19
CA GLY A 18 25.33 2.28 -82.87
C GLY A 18 24.45 2.93 -81.79
N PHE A 19 24.75 4.16 -81.38
CA PHE A 19 24.00 4.92 -80.38
C PHE A 19 24.11 6.42 -80.62
N ILE A 20 23.06 7.17 -80.26
CA ILE A 20 22.98 8.62 -80.42
C ILE A 20 23.10 9.27 -79.04
N VAL A 21 24.06 10.18 -78.87
CA VAL A 21 24.19 10.99 -77.66
C VAL A 21 23.46 12.31 -77.86
N LYS A 22 23.01 12.97 -76.79
CA LYS A 22 22.31 14.26 -76.81
C LYS A 22 22.91 15.33 -77.74
N ARG A 23 24.25 15.41 -77.81
CA ARG A 23 24.96 16.34 -78.70
C ARG A 23 24.81 15.99 -80.18
N ASP A 24 24.66 14.71 -80.51
CA ASP A 24 24.51 14.25 -81.89
C ASP A 24 23.09 14.56 -82.41
N MET A 25 22.06 14.48 -81.55
CA MET A 25 20.72 14.99 -81.89
C MET A 25 20.70 16.51 -82.09
N GLN A 26 21.36 17.27 -81.20
CA GLN A 26 21.48 18.72 -81.33
C GLN A 26 22.07 19.11 -82.69
N ARG A 27 23.15 18.43 -83.10
CA ARG A 27 23.79 18.67 -84.39
C ARG A 27 22.91 18.25 -85.58
N LEU A 28 22.21 17.12 -85.50
CA LEU A 28 21.32 16.70 -86.60
C LEU A 28 20.23 17.75 -86.83
N LEU A 29 19.55 18.19 -85.77
CA LEU A 29 18.49 19.18 -85.88
C LEU A 29 19.02 20.57 -86.28
N GLU A 30 20.22 20.96 -85.82
CA GLU A 30 20.87 22.22 -86.25
C GLU A 30 21.35 22.19 -87.71
N SER A 31 21.70 21.03 -88.26
CA SER A 31 22.30 20.92 -89.60
C SER A 31 21.31 20.68 -90.74
N GLU A 32 20.17 20.04 -90.48
CA GLU A 32 19.24 19.58 -91.54
C GLU A 32 17.81 20.17 -91.40
N SER A 33 17.47 20.84 -90.29
CA SER A 33 16.14 21.41 -90.10
C SER A 33 16.17 22.94 -90.00
N GLU A 34 15.39 23.63 -90.83
CA GLU A 34 15.08 25.06 -90.66
C GLU A 34 14.24 25.33 -89.39
N VAL A 35 13.85 24.28 -88.65
CA VAL A 35 13.12 24.37 -87.39
C VAL A 35 14.10 24.18 -86.22
N SER A 36 14.50 25.31 -85.62
CA SER A 36 15.34 25.34 -84.42
C SER A 36 14.49 24.97 -83.20
N PHE A 37 14.58 23.71 -82.75
CA PHE A 37 14.03 23.33 -81.45
C PHE A 37 14.86 23.97 -80.33
N SER A 38 14.18 24.51 -79.32
CA SER A 38 14.87 25.08 -78.16
C SER A 38 15.59 23.97 -77.38
N PRO A 39 16.81 24.20 -76.86
CA PRO A 39 17.57 23.19 -76.11
C PRO A 39 16.80 22.41 -75.03
N PRO A 40 15.83 23.00 -74.29
CA PRO A 40 15.00 22.27 -73.33
C PRO A 40 13.99 21.31 -73.98
N GLN A 41 13.44 21.66 -75.15
CA GLN A 41 12.48 20.80 -75.86
C GLN A 41 13.18 19.57 -76.43
N LEU A 42 14.39 19.77 -76.95
CA LEU A 42 15.22 18.67 -77.43
C LEU A 42 15.66 17.76 -76.27
N GLU A 43 15.89 18.32 -75.09
CA GLU A 43 16.15 17.51 -73.89
C GLU A 43 14.96 16.66 -73.51
N SER A 44 13.76 17.22 -73.48
CA SER A 44 12.54 16.46 -73.17
C SER A 44 12.30 15.33 -74.17
N VAL A 45 12.60 15.55 -75.46
CA VAL A 45 12.50 14.51 -76.49
C VAL A 45 13.60 13.45 -76.30
N PHE A 46 14.83 13.84 -75.95
CA PHE A 46 15.91 12.91 -75.64
C PHE A 46 15.62 12.07 -74.40
N GLU A 47 15.13 12.66 -73.32
CA GLU A 47 14.72 11.97 -72.09
C GLU A 47 13.55 10.99 -72.34
N LEU A 48 12.62 11.35 -73.21
CA LEU A 48 11.52 10.45 -73.59
C LEU A 48 12.05 9.22 -74.34
N MET A 49 13.11 9.39 -75.12
CA MET A 49 13.76 8.32 -75.89
C MET A 49 14.72 7.47 -75.06
N ASP A 50 15.55 8.08 -74.20
CA ASP A 50 16.45 7.37 -73.28
C ASP A 50 15.70 6.93 -72.01
N LYS A 51 14.69 6.06 -72.18
CA LYS A 51 13.88 5.52 -71.07
C LYS A 51 14.71 4.81 -70.00
N ARG A 52 15.92 4.40 -70.33
CA ARG A 52 16.84 3.70 -69.43
C ARG A 52 17.87 4.64 -68.78
N GLY A 53 17.86 5.93 -69.12
CA GLY A 53 18.66 6.98 -68.49
C GLY A 53 20.17 6.76 -68.58
N ARG A 54 20.65 6.16 -69.67
CA ARG A 54 22.09 5.83 -69.84
C ARG A 54 22.91 6.97 -70.45
N GLY A 55 22.26 8.03 -70.90
CA GLY A 55 22.86 9.15 -71.62
C GLY A 55 23.05 8.91 -73.12
N TYR A 56 22.50 7.81 -73.67
CA TYR A 56 22.53 7.49 -75.11
C TYR A 56 21.34 6.64 -75.54
N VAL A 57 20.79 6.95 -76.71
CA VAL A 57 19.60 6.30 -77.30
C VAL A 57 20.04 5.27 -78.34
N THR A 58 19.50 4.05 -78.25
CA THR A 58 19.72 3.00 -79.26
C THR A 58 18.66 3.05 -80.37
N LEU A 59 18.93 2.37 -81.50
CA LEU A 59 18.02 2.34 -82.65
C LEU A 59 16.62 1.81 -82.29
N GLU A 60 16.55 0.80 -81.42
CA GLU A 60 15.28 0.23 -80.97
C GLU A 60 14.46 1.24 -80.14
N GLU A 61 15.12 1.98 -79.26
CA GLU A 61 14.49 3.03 -78.45
C GLU A 61 13.99 4.19 -79.33
N PHE A 62 14.72 4.51 -80.40
CA PHE A 62 14.35 5.55 -81.37
C PHE A 62 13.11 5.17 -82.21
N THR A 63 13.06 3.95 -82.76
CA THR A 63 11.98 3.51 -83.64
C THR A 63 10.62 3.44 -82.93
N VAL A 64 10.59 2.98 -81.68
CA VAL A 64 9.34 2.86 -80.90
C VAL A 64 8.67 4.21 -80.68
N ILE A 65 9.44 5.28 -80.51
CA ILE A 65 8.88 6.61 -80.29
C ILE A 65 8.50 7.28 -81.61
N PHE A 66 9.29 7.04 -82.66
CA PHE A 66 8.97 7.51 -84.00
C PHE A 66 7.60 6.98 -84.48
N GLU A 67 7.31 5.69 -84.27
CA GLU A 67 6.02 5.08 -84.63
C GLU A 67 4.84 5.65 -83.82
N ASN A 68 5.04 5.86 -82.52
CA ASN A 68 3.98 6.42 -81.66
C ASN A 68 3.67 7.88 -82.01
N PHE A 69 4.68 8.67 -82.37
CA PHE A 69 4.48 10.09 -82.67
C PHE A 69 3.76 10.33 -84.01
N CYS A 70 4.07 9.54 -85.04
CA CYS A 70 3.39 9.62 -86.34
C CYS A 70 1.97 8.99 -86.35
N GLY A 71 1.64 8.12 -85.39
CA GLY A 71 0.34 7.41 -85.34
C GLY A 71 -0.85 8.17 -84.73
N LEU A 72 -0.63 9.35 -84.14
CA LEU A 72 -1.67 10.06 -83.37
C LEU A 72 -2.64 10.93 -84.19
N GLU A 73 -2.30 11.32 -85.42
CA GLU A 73 -3.17 12.24 -86.21
C GLU A 73 -4.36 11.54 -86.90
N ALA A 74 -4.41 10.21 -86.94
CA ALA A 74 -5.40 9.47 -87.75
C ALA A 74 -6.66 8.96 -87.01
N LYS A 75 -6.89 9.30 -85.73
CA LYS A 75 -7.95 8.67 -84.89
C LYS A 75 -9.01 9.61 -84.27
N GLN A 76 -9.21 10.83 -84.75
CA GLN A 76 -10.28 11.74 -84.27
C GLN A 76 -11.49 11.87 -85.22
N GLY A 77 -12.14 10.75 -85.52
CA GLY A 77 -13.36 10.71 -86.34
C GLY A 77 -14.41 9.77 -85.76
N LEU A 78 -14.87 10.02 -84.53
CA LEU A 78 -16.08 9.39 -83.99
C LEU A 78 -17.31 10.20 -84.44
N ASP A 79 -18.39 9.52 -84.86
CA ASP A 79 -19.61 10.09 -85.43
C ASP A 79 -20.28 11.15 -84.51
N SER A 80 -20.08 12.43 -84.83
CA SER A 80 -20.52 13.60 -84.05
C SER A 80 -22.03 13.61 -83.70
N LYS A 81 -22.88 12.95 -84.51
CA LYS A 81 -24.32 12.85 -84.26
C LYS A 81 -24.66 11.90 -83.10
N SER A 82 -23.93 10.80 -82.97
CA SER A 82 -24.11 9.83 -81.87
C SER A 82 -23.71 10.42 -80.51
N GLU A 83 -22.71 11.29 -80.52
CA GLU A 83 -22.23 12.02 -79.35
C GLU A 83 -23.24 13.06 -78.86
N CYS A 84 -23.86 13.83 -79.77
CA CYS A 84 -24.91 14.79 -79.43
C CYS A 84 -26.12 14.12 -78.73
N ARG A 85 -26.58 12.95 -79.23
CA ARG A 85 -27.68 12.22 -78.58
C ARG A 85 -27.32 11.70 -77.19
N ARG A 86 -26.08 11.24 -77.01
CA ARG A 86 -25.57 10.75 -75.72
C ARG A 86 -25.48 11.88 -74.69
N LEU A 87 -25.01 13.06 -75.09
CA LEU A 87 -24.98 14.23 -74.21
C LEU A 87 -26.38 14.70 -73.83
N LEU A 88 -27.31 14.74 -74.80
CA LEU A 88 -28.70 15.09 -74.52
C LEU A 88 -29.33 14.11 -73.51
N GLN A 89 -29.12 12.81 -73.66
CA GLN A 89 -29.63 11.82 -72.71
C GLN A 89 -29.05 12.02 -71.30
N SER A 90 -27.74 12.29 -71.19
CA SER A 90 -27.11 12.57 -69.89
C SER A 90 -27.68 13.83 -69.21
N ILE A 91 -28.05 14.86 -69.99
CA ILE A 91 -28.70 16.07 -69.47
C ILE A 91 -30.12 15.76 -68.98
N LYS A 92 -30.86 14.87 -69.66
CA LYS A 92 -32.19 14.40 -69.20
C LYS A 92 -32.08 13.68 -67.85
N ASP A 93 -31.12 12.78 -67.71
CA ASP A 93 -30.96 11.96 -66.51
C ASP A 93 -30.55 12.80 -65.28
N THR A 94 -29.79 13.87 -65.49
CA THR A 94 -29.36 14.79 -64.42
C THR A 94 -30.43 15.80 -64.03
N ASN A 95 -31.44 16.02 -64.88
CA ASN A 95 -32.60 16.89 -64.63
C ASN A 95 -32.24 18.30 -64.11
N VAL A 96 -31.13 18.84 -64.58
CA VAL A 96 -30.62 20.16 -64.15
C VAL A 96 -31.47 21.30 -64.71
N ILE A 97 -32.08 21.10 -65.88
CA ILE A 97 -32.76 22.13 -66.66
C ILE A 97 -34.14 21.68 -67.15
N PRO A 98 -35.06 21.29 -66.24
CA PRO A 98 -36.32 20.65 -66.59
C PRO A 98 -37.21 21.49 -67.52
N ARG A 99 -37.12 22.83 -67.47
CA ARG A 99 -37.93 23.73 -68.30
C ARG A 99 -37.24 24.05 -69.62
N ALA A 100 -35.91 24.12 -69.65
CA ALA A 100 -35.15 24.42 -70.87
C ALA A 100 -34.91 23.16 -71.73
N LEU A 101 -35.04 21.96 -71.14
CA LEU A 101 -34.83 20.67 -71.80
C LEU A 101 -35.67 20.48 -73.08
N PRO A 102 -36.98 20.82 -73.13
CA PRO A 102 -37.77 20.67 -74.35
C PRO A 102 -37.33 21.62 -75.47
N GLU A 103 -36.78 22.79 -75.15
CA GLU A 103 -36.22 23.70 -76.17
C GLU A 103 -34.84 23.20 -76.65
N LEU A 104 -34.03 22.60 -75.78
CA LEU A 104 -32.77 21.95 -76.15
C LEU A 104 -32.98 20.72 -77.05
N GLU A 105 -34.04 19.94 -76.81
CA GLU A 105 -34.44 18.82 -77.66
C GLU A 105 -34.78 19.30 -79.08
N LYS A 106 -35.61 20.35 -79.21
CA LYS A 106 -35.93 20.94 -80.52
C LYS A 106 -34.70 21.45 -81.25
N ILE A 107 -33.78 22.09 -80.54
CA ILE A 107 -32.51 22.56 -81.09
C ILE A 107 -31.66 21.37 -81.57
N THR A 108 -31.57 20.31 -80.78
CA THR A 108 -30.76 19.12 -81.09
C THR A 108 -31.34 18.35 -82.27
N ASP A 109 -32.66 18.18 -82.33
CA ASP A 109 -33.35 17.53 -83.45
C ASP A 109 -33.14 18.34 -84.75
N CYS A 110 -33.24 19.67 -84.68
CA CYS A 110 -32.94 20.55 -85.81
C CYS A 110 -31.46 20.50 -86.26
N LEU A 111 -30.51 20.30 -85.34
CA LEU A 111 -29.09 20.18 -85.66
C LEU A 111 -28.74 18.85 -86.33
N LEU A 112 -29.52 17.81 -86.02
CA LEU A 112 -29.34 16.45 -86.54
C LEU A 112 -29.96 16.26 -87.93
N ASP A 113 -31.01 17.03 -88.24
CA ASP A 113 -31.64 17.10 -89.55
C ASP A 113 -30.76 17.88 -90.55
N SER A 114 -30.35 17.22 -91.62
CA SER A 114 -29.30 17.68 -92.55
C SER A 114 -29.71 18.85 -93.47
N GLN A 115 -30.73 19.64 -93.12
CA GLN A 115 -31.20 20.81 -93.88
C GLN A 115 -30.59 22.12 -93.36
N PHE A 116 -29.28 22.11 -93.15
CA PHE A 116 -28.51 23.22 -92.58
C PHE A 116 -28.16 24.28 -93.65
N SER A 117 -29.16 24.89 -94.30
CA SER A 117 -28.93 25.88 -95.36
C SER A 117 -29.75 27.16 -95.28
N ALA A 118 -30.60 27.36 -94.26
CA ALA A 118 -31.33 28.61 -94.08
C ALA A 118 -30.99 29.27 -92.74
N PHE A 119 -29.89 30.05 -92.71
CA PHE A 119 -29.66 31.02 -91.66
C PHE A 119 -30.79 32.05 -91.69
N THR A 120 -31.78 31.92 -90.80
CA THR A 120 -32.89 32.85 -90.65
C THR A 120 -33.16 33.14 -89.17
N ASN A 121 -33.62 34.37 -88.89
CA ASN A 121 -33.90 34.95 -87.56
C ASN A 121 -34.73 34.06 -86.62
N VAL A 122 -35.43 33.05 -87.15
CA VAL A 122 -36.20 32.06 -86.39
C VAL A 122 -35.34 31.28 -85.38
N TYR A 123 -34.07 31.00 -85.69
CA TYR A 123 -33.18 30.30 -84.75
C TYR A 123 -32.72 31.19 -83.61
N GLN A 124 -32.56 32.50 -83.85
CA GLN A 124 -32.17 33.44 -82.82
C GLN A 124 -33.24 33.49 -81.72
N ASP A 125 -34.52 33.53 -82.07
CA ASP A 125 -35.63 33.51 -81.11
C ASP A 125 -35.69 32.20 -80.29
N VAL A 126 -35.42 31.05 -80.93
CA VAL A 126 -35.39 29.73 -80.25
C VAL A 126 -34.22 29.64 -79.28
N TRP A 127 -33.03 30.13 -79.66
CA TRP A 127 -31.86 30.19 -78.79
C TRP A 127 -32.05 31.21 -77.66
N GLU A 128 -32.59 32.39 -77.93
CA GLU A 128 -32.88 33.41 -76.90
C GLU A 128 -33.92 32.91 -75.88
N ARG A 129 -34.94 32.19 -76.36
CA ARG A 129 -35.94 31.54 -75.50
C ARG A 129 -35.33 30.41 -74.67
N PHE A 130 -34.52 29.54 -75.28
CA PHE A 130 -33.80 28.50 -74.57
C PHE A 130 -32.88 29.10 -73.50
N LEU A 131 -32.06 30.09 -73.85
CA LEU A 131 -31.13 30.76 -72.93
C LEU A 131 -31.86 31.47 -71.79
N SER A 132 -33.02 32.08 -72.04
CA SER A 132 -33.83 32.71 -70.99
C SER A 132 -34.43 31.69 -70.02
N ILE A 133 -35.00 30.60 -70.55
CA ILE A 133 -35.57 29.54 -69.70
C ILE A 133 -34.47 28.80 -68.94
N LEU A 134 -33.32 28.57 -69.58
CA LEU A 134 -32.13 28.01 -68.97
C LEU A 134 -31.63 28.89 -67.83
N HIS A 135 -31.54 30.21 -68.05
CA HIS A 135 -31.16 31.16 -67.01
C HIS A 135 -32.14 31.10 -65.83
N GLN A 136 -33.44 30.99 -66.08
CA GLN A 136 -34.45 30.84 -65.02
C GLN A 136 -34.30 29.52 -64.26
N ASP A 137 -34.10 28.40 -64.94
CA ASP A 137 -33.86 27.09 -64.31
C ASP A 137 -32.61 27.10 -63.43
N LEU A 138 -31.51 27.66 -63.95
CA LEU A 138 -30.25 27.76 -63.20
C LEU A 138 -30.39 28.69 -62.00
N THR A 139 -31.09 29.82 -62.14
CA THR A 139 -31.32 30.76 -61.02
C THR A 139 -32.16 30.13 -59.92
N LEU A 140 -33.28 29.49 -60.27
CA LEU A 140 -34.12 28.77 -59.29
C LEU A 140 -33.35 27.65 -58.61
N ARG A 141 -32.47 26.96 -59.33
CA ARG A 141 -31.65 25.89 -58.76
C ARG A 141 -30.62 26.43 -57.78
N LEU A 142 -29.95 27.54 -58.10
CA LEU A 142 -29.04 28.22 -57.19
C LEU A 142 -29.77 28.67 -55.92
N GLU A 143 -30.95 29.27 -56.04
CA GLU A 143 -31.76 29.68 -54.88
C GLU A 143 -32.15 28.48 -54.00
N GLN A 144 -32.56 27.36 -54.61
CA GLN A 144 -32.88 26.13 -53.87
C GLN A 144 -31.66 25.57 -53.14
N GLU A 145 -30.50 25.55 -53.80
CA GLU A 145 -29.24 25.10 -53.20
C GLU A 145 -28.87 25.96 -52.01
N GLU A 146 -28.95 27.29 -52.13
CA GLU A 146 -28.70 28.19 -51.01
C GLU A 146 -29.67 27.98 -49.84
N ILE A 147 -30.97 27.75 -50.12
CA ILE A 147 -31.97 27.46 -49.07
C ILE A 147 -31.64 26.13 -48.38
N LEU A 148 -31.30 25.09 -49.16
CA LEU A 148 -30.93 23.79 -48.61
C LEU A 148 -29.66 23.91 -47.76
N GLU A 149 -28.63 24.61 -48.23
CA GLU A 149 -27.43 24.88 -47.45
C GLU A 149 -27.74 25.60 -46.14
N ARG A 150 -28.55 26.66 -46.18
CA ARG A 150 -28.96 27.40 -44.96
C ARG A 150 -29.69 26.47 -43.99
N ASN A 151 -30.60 25.65 -44.48
CA ASN A 151 -31.35 24.70 -43.64
C ASN A 151 -30.44 23.62 -43.06
N MET A 152 -29.47 23.12 -43.82
CA MET A 152 -28.48 22.16 -43.33
C MET A 152 -27.61 22.78 -42.24
N LYS A 153 -27.09 23.99 -42.47
CA LYS A 153 -26.32 24.74 -41.47
C LYS A 153 -27.12 25.00 -40.19
N LEU A 154 -28.41 25.32 -40.30
CA LEU A 154 -29.29 25.48 -39.13
C LEU A 154 -29.47 24.15 -38.38
N LYS A 155 -29.77 23.05 -39.09
CA LYS A 155 -29.91 21.72 -38.47
C LYS A 155 -28.63 21.24 -37.82
N GLU A 156 -27.47 21.48 -38.43
CA GLU A 156 -26.16 21.20 -37.86
C GLU A 156 -25.94 21.99 -36.57
N ARG A 157 -26.24 23.29 -36.59
CA ARG A 157 -26.14 24.14 -35.40
C ARG A 157 -27.09 23.71 -34.30
N ASP A 158 -28.33 23.37 -34.62
CA ASP A 158 -29.32 22.92 -33.64
C ASP A 158 -28.92 21.57 -33.04
N SER A 159 -28.38 20.66 -33.86
CA SER A 159 -27.82 19.39 -33.40
C SER A 159 -26.61 19.61 -32.49
N PHE A 160 -25.70 20.51 -32.87
CA PHE A 160 -24.54 20.89 -32.06
C PHE A 160 -24.96 21.49 -30.71
N ASN A 161 -25.90 22.43 -30.72
CA ASN A 161 -26.42 23.06 -29.51
C ASN A 161 -27.12 22.05 -28.59
N TYR A 162 -27.87 21.10 -29.15
CA TYR A 162 -28.52 20.05 -28.37
C TYR A 162 -27.50 19.13 -27.68
N VAL A 163 -26.46 18.69 -28.42
CA VAL A 163 -25.37 17.89 -27.86
C VAL A 163 -24.62 18.68 -26.79
N GLN A 164 -24.32 19.96 -27.04
CA GLN A 164 -23.65 20.82 -26.06
C GLN A 164 -24.51 20.98 -24.79
N SER A 165 -25.80 21.27 -24.92
CA SER A 165 -26.72 21.36 -23.77
C SER A 165 -26.79 20.04 -22.99
N MET A 166 -26.77 18.90 -23.68
CA MET A 166 -26.76 17.58 -23.02
C MET A 166 -25.44 17.33 -22.29
N MET A 167 -24.31 17.74 -22.88
CA MET A 167 -22.99 17.65 -22.25
C MET A 167 -22.93 18.54 -21.00
N ASP A 168 -23.42 19.78 -21.07
CA ASP A 168 -23.47 20.70 -19.94
C ASP A 168 -24.37 20.16 -18.81
N GLU A 169 -25.53 19.60 -19.16
CA GLU A 169 -26.43 18.98 -18.18
C GLU A 169 -25.79 17.75 -17.53
N MET A 170 -25.17 16.87 -18.33
CA MET A 170 -24.46 15.70 -17.81
C MET A 170 -23.28 16.10 -16.93
N GLU A 171 -22.53 17.13 -17.30
CA GLU A 171 -21.42 17.64 -16.49
C GLU A 171 -21.93 18.20 -15.16
N SER A 172 -23.00 18.99 -15.18
CA SER A 172 -23.65 19.49 -13.97
C SER A 172 -24.10 18.35 -13.05
N GLN A 173 -24.74 17.32 -13.62
CA GLN A 173 -25.14 16.12 -12.86
C GLN A 173 -23.94 15.41 -12.24
N ILE A 174 -22.86 15.17 -13.01
CA ILE A 174 -21.63 14.55 -12.52
C ILE A 174 -21.03 15.37 -11.38
N GLN A 175 -20.99 16.70 -11.50
CA GLN A 175 -20.50 17.59 -10.45
C GLN A 175 -21.37 17.50 -9.18
N THR A 176 -22.69 17.45 -9.32
CA THR A 176 -23.59 17.31 -8.17
C THR A 176 -23.45 15.96 -7.46
N GLU A 177 -23.35 14.86 -8.19
CA GLU A 177 -23.16 13.53 -7.61
C GLU A 177 -21.78 13.38 -6.96
N ARG A 178 -20.72 13.92 -7.57
CA ARG A 178 -19.38 14.00 -6.95
C ARG A 178 -19.42 14.74 -5.62
N LYS A 179 -20.13 15.87 -5.57
CA LYS A 179 -20.29 16.65 -4.33
C LYS A 179 -21.06 15.86 -3.26
N LYS A 180 -22.15 15.19 -3.63
CA LYS A 180 -22.93 14.34 -2.70
C LYS A 180 -22.09 13.21 -2.11
N ILE A 181 -21.30 12.53 -2.95
CA ILE A 181 -20.40 11.45 -2.51
C ILE A 181 -19.35 12.01 -1.54
N ALA A 182 -18.72 13.13 -1.87
CA ALA A 182 -17.73 13.77 -1.01
C ALA A 182 -18.32 14.18 0.36
N ASP A 183 -19.53 14.75 0.37
CA ASP A 183 -20.23 15.12 1.61
C ASP A 183 -20.58 13.87 2.45
N GLU A 184 -20.99 12.77 1.82
CA GLU A 184 -21.31 11.52 2.52
C GLU A 184 -20.05 10.85 3.11
N GLU A 185 -18.94 10.82 2.36
CA GLU A 185 -17.65 10.32 2.82
C GLU A 185 -17.12 11.16 3.98
N GLN A 186 -17.17 12.49 3.87
CA GLN A 186 -16.78 13.39 4.95
C GLN A 186 -17.62 13.15 6.21
N ARG A 187 -18.92 12.95 6.07
CA ARG A 187 -19.80 12.65 7.20
C ARG A 187 -19.50 11.27 7.82
N LYS A 188 -19.17 10.26 7.01
CA LYS A 188 -18.73 8.94 7.50
C LYS A 188 -17.42 9.05 8.28
N ALA A 189 -16.45 9.80 7.76
CA ALA A 189 -15.19 10.07 8.43
C ALA A 189 -15.38 10.83 9.76
N GLN A 190 -16.22 11.86 9.78
CA GLN A 190 -16.58 12.59 11.00
C GLN A 190 -17.24 11.68 12.06
N LYS A 191 -18.13 10.78 11.64
CA LYS A 191 -18.73 9.81 12.57
C LYS A 191 -17.71 8.81 13.11
N ALA A 192 -16.80 8.32 12.26
CA ALA A 192 -15.75 7.40 12.69
C ALA A 192 -14.77 8.06 13.67
N THR A 193 -14.32 9.28 13.35
CA THR A 193 -13.44 10.07 14.22
C THR A 193 -14.11 10.41 15.55
N ALA A 194 -15.38 10.81 15.56
CA ALA A 194 -16.12 11.06 16.80
C ALA A 194 -16.28 9.78 17.67
N ARG A 195 -16.52 8.62 17.05
CA ARG A 195 -16.58 7.34 17.78
C ARG A 195 -15.23 7.00 18.42
N LEU A 196 -14.15 7.11 17.67
CA LEU A 196 -12.79 6.86 18.18
C LEU A 196 -12.41 7.85 19.28
N ALA A 197 -12.79 9.12 19.16
CA ALA A 197 -12.56 10.12 20.19
C ALA A 197 -13.29 9.77 21.50
N ASN A 198 -14.56 9.33 21.42
CA ASN A 198 -15.32 8.90 22.60
C ASN A 198 -14.72 7.63 23.24
N GLU A 199 -14.31 6.66 22.44
CA GLU A 199 -13.63 5.46 22.97
C GLU A 199 -12.29 5.79 23.63
N LEU A 200 -11.54 6.73 23.07
CA LEU A 200 -10.30 7.22 23.65
C LEU A 200 -10.55 7.92 24.98
N GLU A 201 -11.55 8.80 25.04
CA GLU A 201 -11.93 9.51 26.26
C GLU A 201 -12.41 8.53 27.36
N GLU A 202 -13.17 7.50 27.00
CA GLU A 202 -13.57 6.46 27.94
C GLU A 202 -12.37 5.65 28.45
N LYS A 203 -11.45 5.27 27.57
CA LYS A 203 -10.20 4.60 27.96
C LYS A 203 -9.34 5.48 28.85
N GLU A 204 -9.25 6.78 28.57
CA GLU A 204 -8.51 7.74 29.39
C GLU A 204 -9.13 7.87 30.79
N ARG A 205 -10.46 7.97 30.90
CA ARG A 205 -11.16 7.94 32.19
C ARG A 205 -10.90 6.65 32.96
N ARG A 206 -10.92 5.49 32.29
CA ARG A 206 -10.58 4.20 32.93
C ARG A 206 -9.15 4.17 33.44
N LEU A 207 -8.20 4.69 32.66
CA LEU A 207 -6.79 4.79 33.07
C LEU A 207 -6.63 5.71 34.28
N GLN A 208 -7.32 6.85 34.31
CA GLN A 208 -7.32 7.74 35.47
C GLN A 208 -7.85 7.04 36.74
N LEU A 209 -8.95 6.29 36.64
CA LEU A 209 -9.48 5.51 37.76
C LEU A 209 -8.50 4.42 38.24
N ILE A 210 -7.83 3.73 37.32
CA ILE A 210 -6.79 2.74 37.67
C ILE A 210 -5.61 3.44 38.33
N GLY A 211 -5.18 4.60 37.84
CA GLY A 211 -4.10 5.39 38.44
C GLY A 211 -4.43 5.83 39.88
N ILE A 212 -5.67 6.24 40.14
CA ILE A 212 -6.13 6.57 41.50
C ILE A 212 -6.06 5.34 42.42
N LYS A 213 -6.58 4.18 41.95
CA LYS A 213 -6.51 2.92 42.71
C LYS A 213 -5.07 2.47 42.96
N GLU A 214 -4.19 2.62 41.97
CA GLU A 214 -2.78 2.30 42.12
C GLU A 214 -2.12 3.18 43.18
N HIS A 215 -2.39 4.49 43.18
CA HIS A 215 -1.91 5.40 44.20
C HIS A 215 -2.45 5.03 45.60
N GLU A 216 -3.72 4.68 45.71
CA GLU A 216 -4.33 4.23 46.96
C GLU A 216 -3.67 2.96 47.49
N LEU A 217 -3.49 1.94 46.65
CA LEU A 217 -2.82 0.69 47.02
C LEU A 217 -1.35 0.94 47.42
N LYS A 218 -0.63 1.81 46.71
CA LYS A 218 0.73 2.21 47.09
C LYS A 218 0.76 2.87 48.48
N SER A 219 -0.21 3.74 48.78
CA SER A 219 -0.35 4.36 50.10
C SER A 219 -0.63 3.32 51.18
N GLN A 220 -1.53 2.37 50.93
CA GLN A 220 -1.82 1.27 51.86
C GLN A 220 -0.58 0.39 52.11
N ILE A 221 0.17 0.05 51.06
CA ILE A 221 1.43 -0.69 51.17
C ILE A 221 2.45 0.08 52.02
N ALA A 222 2.58 1.39 51.83
CA ALA A 222 3.49 2.22 52.62
C ALA A 222 3.11 2.22 54.11
N VAL A 223 1.82 2.30 54.43
CA VAL A 223 1.32 2.22 55.82
C VAL A 223 1.60 0.85 56.44
N ILE A 224 1.31 -0.25 55.72
CA ILE A 224 1.59 -1.61 56.20
C ILE A 224 3.09 -1.81 56.42
N LYS A 225 3.93 -1.34 55.51
CA LYS A 225 5.39 -1.38 55.65
C LYS A 225 5.85 -0.61 56.88
N GLY A 226 5.27 0.56 57.14
CA GLY A 226 5.49 1.33 58.37
C GLY A 226 5.13 0.53 59.63
N LYS A 227 3.92 -0.06 59.68
CA LYS A 227 3.48 -0.89 60.81
C LYS A 227 4.39 -2.11 61.02
N ASN A 228 4.78 -2.80 59.96
CA ASN A 228 5.71 -3.94 60.04
C ASN A 228 7.07 -3.51 60.58
N SER A 229 7.59 -2.36 60.16
CA SER A 229 8.86 -1.85 60.73
C SER A 229 8.73 -1.53 62.22
N SER A 230 7.62 -0.92 62.65
CA SER A 230 7.35 -0.66 64.07
C SER A 230 7.20 -1.94 64.89
N LEU A 231 6.47 -2.94 64.36
CA LEU A 231 6.31 -4.25 65.00
C LEU A 231 7.64 -5.01 65.05
N SER A 232 8.45 -4.96 64.00
CA SER A 232 9.79 -5.54 63.98
C SER A 232 10.68 -4.93 65.07
N ASN A 233 10.70 -3.60 65.18
CA ASN A 233 11.44 -2.89 66.22
C ASN A 233 10.94 -3.24 67.65
N LEU A 234 9.63 -3.40 67.82
CA LEU A 234 9.04 -3.74 69.10
C LEU A 234 9.31 -5.20 69.49
N ASN A 235 9.25 -6.12 68.52
CA ASN A 235 9.66 -7.51 68.70
C ASN A 235 11.14 -7.62 69.07
N GLU A 236 12.02 -6.85 68.42
CA GLU A 236 13.44 -6.82 68.78
C GLU A 236 13.66 -6.32 70.21
N LYS A 237 12.94 -5.28 70.63
CA LYS A 237 12.97 -4.80 72.03
C LYS A 237 12.47 -5.85 73.03
N LEU A 238 11.35 -6.52 72.72
CA LEU A 238 10.81 -7.59 73.56
C LEU A 238 11.77 -8.77 73.66
N LEU A 239 12.45 -9.12 72.57
CA LEU A 239 13.44 -10.20 72.57
C LEU A 239 14.62 -9.85 73.49
N ARG A 240 15.15 -8.62 73.41
CA ARG A 240 16.21 -8.15 74.32
C ARG A 240 15.76 -8.16 75.79
N GLN A 241 14.53 -7.74 76.07
CA GLN A 241 13.97 -7.79 77.44
C GLN A 241 13.80 -9.23 77.93
N LYS A 242 13.37 -10.13 77.05
CA LYS A 242 13.25 -11.55 77.36
C LYS A 242 14.62 -12.16 77.69
N GLU A 243 15.63 -11.89 76.88
CA GLU A 243 17.02 -12.33 77.11
C GLU A 243 17.55 -11.81 78.46
N GLN A 244 17.32 -10.52 78.77
CA GLN A 244 17.69 -9.93 80.06
C GLN A 244 17.01 -10.64 81.25
N LEU A 245 15.70 -10.91 81.16
CA LEU A 245 14.98 -11.63 82.21
C LEU A 245 15.43 -13.08 82.34
N GLU A 246 15.76 -13.75 81.23
CA GLU A 246 16.32 -15.11 81.25
C GLU A 246 17.71 -15.12 81.93
N GLU A 247 18.55 -14.12 81.67
CA GLU A 247 19.83 -13.91 82.37
C GLU A 247 19.61 -13.66 83.87
N GLU A 248 18.70 -12.75 84.25
CA GLU A 248 18.36 -12.48 85.65
C GLU A 248 17.84 -13.74 86.37
N ILE A 249 16.95 -14.51 85.73
CA ILE A 249 16.46 -15.78 86.27
C ILE A 249 17.62 -16.79 86.40
N ALA A 250 18.54 -16.85 85.44
CA ALA A 250 19.70 -17.74 85.51
C ALA A 250 20.65 -17.34 86.65
N GLU A 251 20.88 -16.04 86.86
CA GLU A 251 21.65 -15.53 87.99
C GLU A 251 20.98 -15.86 89.32
N GLU A 252 19.67 -15.62 89.46
CA GLU A 252 18.92 -15.97 90.67
C GLU A 252 18.91 -17.48 90.91
N ARG A 253 18.74 -18.30 89.86
CA ARG A 253 18.88 -19.76 89.96
C ARG A 253 20.26 -20.14 90.49
N LYS A 254 21.34 -19.57 89.95
CA LYS A 254 22.70 -19.81 90.42
C LYS A 254 22.89 -19.41 91.89
N ARG A 255 22.37 -18.24 92.29
CA ARG A 255 22.36 -17.79 93.70
C ARG A 255 21.60 -18.78 94.58
N THR A 256 20.45 -19.27 94.15
CA THR A 256 19.68 -20.26 94.91
C THR A 256 20.39 -21.62 94.99
N GLU A 257 21.08 -22.06 93.94
CA GLU A 257 21.90 -23.27 93.95
C GLU A 257 23.09 -23.13 94.90
N GLU A 258 23.77 -21.98 94.91
CA GLU A 258 24.85 -21.67 95.86
C GLU A 258 24.33 -21.68 97.31
N LEU A 259 23.19 -21.04 97.58
CA LEU A 259 22.55 -21.05 98.90
C LEU A 259 22.09 -22.45 99.32
N LEU A 260 21.52 -23.24 98.40
CA LEU A 260 21.17 -24.64 98.66
C LEU A 260 22.41 -25.48 98.95
N GLY A 261 23.52 -25.24 98.24
CA GLY A 261 24.82 -25.84 98.51
C GLY A 261 25.32 -25.50 99.92
N GLN A 262 25.28 -24.23 100.30
CA GLN A 262 25.62 -23.79 101.66
C GLN A 262 24.72 -24.45 102.71
N ILE A 263 23.41 -24.50 102.51
CA ILE A 263 22.47 -25.21 103.40
C ILE A 263 22.82 -26.71 103.46
N GLY A 264 23.21 -27.32 102.34
CA GLY A 264 23.69 -28.70 102.27
C GLY A 264 24.94 -28.92 103.12
N GLU A 265 25.94 -28.04 103.02
CA GLU A 265 27.13 -28.07 103.87
C GLU A 265 26.79 -27.88 105.36
N TYR A 266 25.90 -26.95 105.69
CA TYR A 266 25.45 -26.76 107.07
C TYR A 266 24.69 -27.98 107.60
N LYS A 267 23.86 -28.61 106.77
CA LYS A 267 23.18 -29.88 107.11
C LYS A 267 24.18 -31.00 107.33
N GLN A 268 25.16 -31.15 106.45
CA GLN A 268 26.22 -32.16 106.61
C GLN A 268 27.01 -31.94 107.90
N LYS A 269 27.44 -30.71 108.19
CA LYS A 269 28.10 -30.35 109.46
C LYS A 269 27.22 -30.64 110.67
N LEU A 270 25.91 -30.46 110.55
CA LEU A 270 24.95 -30.78 111.60
C LEU A 270 24.80 -32.30 111.79
N ASP A 271 24.76 -33.06 110.69
CA ASP A 271 24.66 -34.52 110.71
C ASP A 271 25.96 -35.17 111.19
N GLU A 272 27.12 -34.62 110.84
CA GLU A 272 28.43 -34.98 111.40
C GLU A 272 28.45 -34.78 112.91
N LYS A 273 28.04 -33.59 113.40
CA LYS A 273 27.88 -33.36 114.84
C LYS A 273 26.87 -34.30 115.50
N ARG A 274 25.77 -34.64 114.83
CA ARG A 274 24.80 -35.62 115.34
C ARG A 274 25.39 -37.03 115.38
N SER A 275 26.23 -37.41 114.42
CA SER A 275 26.94 -38.69 114.41
C SER A 275 27.97 -38.73 115.53
N GLU A 276 28.74 -37.65 115.72
CA GLU A 276 29.64 -37.50 116.87
C GLU A 276 28.87 -37.60 118.19
N ASP A 277 27.74 -36.90 118.32
CA ASP A 277 26.87 -36.99 119.50
C ASP A 277 26.31 -38.41 119.70
N GLN A 278 25.97 -39.13 118.62
CA GLN A 278 25.52 -40.53 118.68
C GLN A 278 26.63 -41.50 119.07
N GLU A 279 27.84 -41.32 118.55
CA GLU A 279 29.03 -42.11 118.92
C GLU A 279 29.40 -41.90 120.39
N ILE A 280 29.37 -40.64 120.86
CA ILE A 280 29.56 -40.30 122.28
C ILE A 280 28.50 -41.01 123.13
N ASN A 281 27.23 -40.96 122.74
CA ASN A 281 26.14 -41.60 123.48
C ASN A 281 26.25 -43.14 123.50
N GLN A 282 26.71 -43.77 122.41
CA GLN A 282 27.00 -45.21 122.38
C GLN A 282 28.15 -45.60 123.33
N VAL A 283 29.21 -44.80 123.41
CA VAL A 283 30.33 -45.04 124.34
C VAL A 283 29.87 -44.96 125.81
N TYR A 284 28.95 -44.07 126.14
CA TYR A 284 28.35 -44.00 127.48
C TYR A 284 27.46 -45.21 127.79
N HIS A 285 26.69 -45.71 126.83
CA HIS A 285 25.72 -46.79 127.06
C HIS A 285 26.37 -48.19 127.24
N VAL A 286 27.56 -48.42 126.65
CA VAL A 286 28.28 -49.70 126.72
C VAL A 286 29.13 -49.85 127.98
N ASN A 287 29.71 -48.76 128.50
CA ASN A 287 30.69 -48.83 129.59
C ASN A 287 30.08 -48.66 131.00
N LEU A 288 28.86 -48.15 131.12
CA LEU A 288 28.20 -47.90 132.41
C LEU A 288 27.69 -49.16 133.15
N PRO A 289 27.09 -50.18 132.48
CA PRO A 289 26.59 -51.39 133.15
C PRO A 289 27.66 -52.29 133.83
N PRO A 290 28.85 -52.54 133.24
CA PRO A 290 29.84 -53.44 133.86
C PRO A 290 30.55 -52.82 135.08
N LEU A 291 30.63 -51.49 135.18
CA LEU A 291 31.16 -50.78 136.36
C LEU A 291 30.22 -50.88 137.57
N HIS A 292 28.91 -50.81 137.34
CA HIS A 292 27.91 -50.91 138.41
C HIS A 292 27.86 -52.32 139.02
N SER A 293 28.03 -53.36 138.18
CA SER A 293 28.10 -54.76 138.60
C SER A 293 29.31 -55.07 139.50
N LYS A 294 30.49 -54.53 139.19
CA LYS A 294 31.73 -54.77 139.95
C LYS A 294 31.70 -54.17 141.36
N LEU A 295 31.10 -52.99 141.54
CA LEU A 295 30.97 -52.33 142.83
C LEU A 295 30.04 -53.11 143.79
N LEU A 296 28.97 -53.68 143.22
CA LEU A 296 27.95 -54.41 143.96
C LEU A 296 28.44 -55.76 144.49
N LEU A 297 29.37 -56.40 143.75
CA LEU A 297 30.00 -57.66 144.17
C LEU A 297 31.03 -57.45 145.30
N GLN A 298 31.79 -56.35 145.27
CA GLN A 298 32.72 -56.00 146.35
C GLN A 298 31.99 -55.64 147.65
N ALA A 299 30.86 -54.93 147.58
CA ALA A 299 30.04 -54.62 148.74
C ALA A 299 29.47 -55.87 149.45
N LYS A 300 29.11 -56.91 148.67
CA LYS A 300 28.60 -58.18 149.24
C LYS A 300 29.69 -59.00 149.93
N GLY A 301 30.92 -59.03 149.39
CA GLY A 301 32.03 -59.76 150.02
C GLY A 301 32.47 -59.20 151.37
N LEU A 302 32.42 -57.88 151.55
CA LEU A 302 32.72 -57.21 152.82
C LEU A 302 31.64 -57.47 153.90
N ALA A 303 30.37 -57.64 153.50
CA ALA A 303 29.28 -57.94 154.44
C ALA A 303 29.36 -59.36 155.04
N GLU A 304 29.85 -60.34 154.28
CA GLU A 304 30.04 -61.72 154.77
C GLU A 304 31.23 -61.86 155.74
N GLN A 305 32.28 -61.05 155.57
CA GLN A 305 33.43 -61.04 156.49
C GLN A 305 33.08 -60.46 157.87
N LEU A 306 32.21 -59.44 157.93
CA LEU A 306 31.70 -58.90 159.19
C LEU A 306 30.82 -59.91 159.95
N ARG A 307 30.07 -60.76 159.23
CA ARG A 307 29.17 -61.75 159.83
C ARG A 307 29.93 -62.91 160.52
N MET A 308 31.13 -63.26 160.06
CA MET A 308 31.96 -64.29 160.71
C MET A 308 32.66 -63.78 161.98
N LEU A 309 32.97 -62.49 162.08
CA LEU A 309 33.57 -61.90 163.29
C LEU A 309 32.58 -61.83 164.45
N PHE A 310 31.29 -61.55 164.19
CA PHE A 310 30.24 -61.58 165.23
C PHE A 310 29.94 -62.99 165.78
N ALA A 311 30.24 -64.06 165.02
CA ALA A 311 30.02 -65.44 165.47
C ALA A 311 31.11 -65.96 166.43
N LEU A 312 32.32 -65.40 166.38
CA LEU A 312 33.42 -65.75 167.28
C LEU A 312 33.36 -65.01 168.63
N GLU A 313 32.72 -63.84 168.66
CA GLU A 313 32.54 -63.04 169.88
C GLU A 313 31.47 -63.63 170.84
N ALA A 314 30.52 -64.42 170.30
CA ALA A 314 29.48 -65.08 171.09
C ALA A 314 29.93 -66.38 171.80
N PHE A 315 31.07 -66.99 171.40
CA PHE A 315 31.55 -68.26 171.94
C PHE A 315 32.44 -68.12 173.20
N LEU A 316 32.84 -66.90 173.58
CA LEU A 316 33.82 -66.63 174.65
C LEU A 316 33.25 -65.93 175.91
N LEU A 317 31.93 -65.67 175.98
CA LEU A 317 31.34 -64.78 177.01
C LEU A 317 30.17 -65.34 177.84
N SER A 318 29.89 -66.65 177.87
CA SER A 318 28.91 -67.22 178.82
C SER A 318 29.35 -68.46 179.61
N ASP A 319 30.65 -68.77 179.64
CA ASP A 319 31.25 -69.67 180.66
C ASP A 319 31.91 -68.81 181.76
N LYS A 320 31.07 -68.19 182.62
CA LYS A 320 31.41 -67.70 183.98
C LYS A 320 30.17 -67.13 184.70
N ARG A 321 29.67 -67.96 185.63
CA ARG A 321 28.77 -67.71 186.78
C ARG A 321 27.27 -67.59 186.56
#